data_AF-A0A3E0JYV9-F1
#
_entry.id   AF-A0A3E0JYV9-F1
#
_cell.length_a   1.000
_cell.length_b   1.000
_cell.length_c   1.000
_cell.angle_alpha   90.00
_cell.angle_beta   90.00
_cell.angle_gamma   90.00
#
_symmetry.space_group_name_H-M   'P 1'
#
loop_
_entity.id
_entity.type
_entity.pdbx_description
1 polymer ?
#
loop_
_entity_poly.entity_id
_entity_poly.type
_entity_poly.pdbx_seq_one_letter_code
_entity_poly.pdbx_strand_id
1 'polypeptide(L)'
;MKALKPFFLITDIGFILYWILTGFHWIPKNWAFKDYGHPLIIAWNWSFLPLDLLISFTGLWSLYLRQKGKREWAAFALVSLVSTFCSGLQAIAFWAFRRDFDPVWWAFNLYLMIYPLFFIRRFLTLREEPETG
;
A
#
# COMPACT_ATOMS: atom_id res chain seq x y z
N MET A 1 11.53 -10.52 -10.23
CA MET A 1 11.45 -9.13 -9.73
C MET A 1 11.06 -8.10 -10.77
N LYS A 2 11.18 -8.37 -12.08
CA LYS A 2 10.63 -7.47 -13.12
C LYS A 2 9.14 -7.15 -12.89
N ALA A 3 8.37 -8.12 -12.39
CA ALA A 3 6.97 -7.96 -12.01
C ALA A 3 6.71 -7.06 -10.79
N LEU A 4 7.68 -6.76 -9.92
CA LEU A 4 7.44 -5.91 -8.73
C LEU A 4 7.23 -4.43 -9.11
N LYS A 5 7.98 -3.97 -10.11
CA LYS A 5 7.95 -2.58 -10.58
C LYS A 5 6.55 -2.08 -10.95
N PRO A 6 5.76 -2.77 -11.79
CA PRO A 6 4.42 -2.30 -12.12
C PRO A 6 3.49 -2.24 -10.90
N PHE A 7 3.59 -3.16 -9.93
CA PHE A 7 2.78 -3.11 -8.72
C PHE A 7 3.10 -1.86 -7.88
N PHE A 8 4.38 -1.57 -7.64
CA PHE A 8 4.76 -0.34 -6.94
C PHE A 8 4.31 0.91 -7.70
N LEU A 9 4.54 0.98 -9.02
CA LEU A 9 4.10 2.16 -9.77
C LEU A 9 2.58 2.35 -9.73
N ILE A 10 1.79 1.29 -9.90
CA ILE A 10 0.33 1.39 -9.88
C ILE A 10 -0.17 1.78 -8.47
N THR A 11 0.32 1.09 -7.43
CA THR A 11 -0.11 1.34 -6.05
C THR A 11 0.34 2.70 -5.54
N ASP A 12 1.62 3.03 -5.70
CA ASP A 12 2.22 4.25 -5.13
C ASP A 12 1.69 5.50 -5.85
N ILE A 13 1.62 5.48 -7.18
CA ILE A 13 0.99 6.58 -7.94
C ILE A 13 -0.50 6.65 -7.61
N GLY A 14 -1.17 5.50 -7.46
CA GLY A 14 -2.56 5.42 -7.03
C GLY A 14 -2.81 6.12 -5.69
N PHE A 15 -1.98 5.86 -4.68
CA PHE A 15 -2.06 6.51 -3.38
C PHE A 15 -1.81 8.02 -3.48
N ILE A 16 -0.76 8.44 -4.17
CA ILE A 16 -0.44 9.86 -4.32
C ILE A 16 -1.60 10.59 -5.00
N LEU A 17 -2.11 10.05 -6.11
CA LEU A 17 -3.24 10.64 -6.83
C LEU A 17 -4.50 10.66 -5.96
N TYR A 18 -4.84 9.55 -5.31
CA TYR A 18 -6.00 9.48 -4.42
C TYR A 18 -5.95 10.55 -3.33
N TRP A 19 -4.81 10.72 -2.66
CA TRP A 19 -4.64 11.69 -1.59
C TRP A 19 -4.62 13.14 -2.08
N ILE A 20 -4.06 13.41 -3.27
CA ILE A 20 -4.16 14.74 -3.91
C ILE A 20 -5.62 15.05 -4.21
N LEU A 21 -6.33 14.15 -4.91
CA LEU A 21 -7.74 14.35 -5.28
C LEU A 21 -8.63 14.54 -4.06
N THR A 22 -8.37 13.77 -3.01
CA THR A 22 -9.10 13.83 -1.73
C THR A 22 -8.80 15.12 -0.97
N GLY A 23 -7.53 15.49 -0.84
CA GLY A 23 -7.11 16.69 -0.08
C GLY A 23 -7.56 18.00 -0.73
N PHE A 24 -7.55 18.08 -2.06
CA PHE A 24 -8.05 19.24 -2.79
C PHE A 24 -9.57 19.22 -3.01
N HIS A 25 -10.27 18.20 -2.52
CA HIS A 25 -11.72 18.04 -2.70
C HIS A 25 -12.17 18.01 -4.17
N TRP A 26 -11.31 17.49 -5.07
CA TRP A 26 -11.59 17.41 -6.51
C TRP A 26 -12.51 16.25 -6.87
N ILE A 27 -12.72 15.31 -5.94
CA ILE A 27 -13.68 14.23 -6.08
C ILE A 27 -14.88 14.44 -5.13
N PRO A 28 -16.08 13.97 -5.49
CA PRO A 28 -17.23 13.99 -4.60
C PRO A 28 -16.91 13.38 -3.23
N LYS A 29 -17.39 14.00 -2.16
CA LYS A 29 -17.10 13.56 -0.78
C LYS A 29 -17.45 12.09 -0.53
N ASN A 30 -18.57 11.63 -1.09
CA ASN A 30 -19.02 10.24 -1.03
C ASN A 30 -18.12 9.25 -1.80
N TRP A 31 -17.26 9.74 -2.70
CA TRP A 31 -16.26 8.93 -3.41
C TRP A 31 -14.90 8.99 -2.73
N ALA A 32 -14.59 10.10 -2.05
CA ALA A 32 -13.37 10.26 -1.28
C ALA A 32 -13.33 9.29 -0.09
N PHE A 33 -14.38 9.27 0.73
CA PHE A 33 -14.49 8.32 1.83
C PHE A 33 -15.88 7.69 1.85
N LYS A 34 -15.92 6.43 2.23
CA LYS A 34 -17.15 5.78 2.64
C LYS A 34 -17.71 6.46 3.88
N ASP A 35 -19.02 6.71 3.91
CA ASP A 35 -19.71 7.34 5.04
C ASP A 35 -19.09 8.66 5.52
N TYR A 36 -18.80 9.56 4.57
CA TYR A 36 -18.25 10.92 4.80
C TYR A 36 -19.06 11.78 5.79
N GLY A 37 -20.23 11.33 6.26
CA GLY A 37 -21.02 12.00 7.29
C GLY A 37 -20.58 11.70 8.73
N HIS A 38 -19.78 10.65 8.97
CA HIS A 38 -19.41 10.23 10.32
C HIS A 38 -17.99 10.70 10.69
N PRO A 39 -17.81 11.64 11.64
CA PRO A 39 -16.50 12.23 11.95
C PRO A 39 -15.40 11.21 12.28
N LEU A 40 -15.77 10.12 12.95
CA LEU A 40 -14.85 9.02 13.26
C LEU A 40 -14.32 8.32 12.00
N ILE A 41 -15.15 8.10 10.98
CA ILE A 41 -14.75 7.42 9.74
C ILE A 41 -13.86 8.33 8.90
N ILE A 42 -14.12 9.64 8.93
CA ILE A 42 -13.25 10.65 8.32
C ILE A 42 -11.87 10.59 8.97
N ALA A 43 -11.78 10.73 10.30
CA ALA A 43 -10.52 10.70 11.03
C ALA A 43 -9.77 9.37 10.81
N TRP A 44 -10.51 8.26 10.79
CA TRP A 44 -9.95 6.94 10.50
C TRP A 44 -9.37 6.86 9.07
N ASN A 45 -10.07 7.35 8.04
CA ASN A 45 -9.51 7.39 6.68
C ASN A 45 -8.26 8.28 6.63
N TRP A 46 -8.30 9.48 7.20
CA TRP A 46 -7.14 10.38 7.25
C TRP A 46 -5.94 9.77 7.99
N SER A 47 -6.15 8.82 8.90
CA SER A 47 -5.04 8.09 9.54
C SER A 47 -4.22 7.24 8.56
N PHE A 48 -4.77 6.89 7.38
CA PHE A 48 -4.04 6.17 6.33
C PHE A 48 -3.10 7.06 5.54
N LEU A 49 -3.35 8.38 5.43
CA LEU A 49 -2.50 9.29 4.67
C LEU A 49 -1.00 9.18 5.01
N PRO A 50 -0.56 9.29 6.28
CA PRO A 50 0.86 9.16 6.60
C PRO A 50 1.43 7.79 6.23
N LEU A 51 0.64 6.72 6.38
CA LEU A 51 1.05 5.36 6.04
C LEU A 51 1.18 5.17 4.53
N ASP A 52 0.21 5.63 3.75
CA ASP A 52 0.18 5.52 2.28
C ASP A 52 1.29 6.35 1.63
N LEU A 53 1.60 7.53 2.20
CA LEU A 53 2.76 8.32 1.78
C LEU A 53 4.09 7.62 2.11
N LEU A 54 4.20 6.97 3.27
CA LEU A 54 5.39 6.18 3.63
C LEU A 54 5.55 4.96 2.68
N ILE A 55 4.45 4.27 2.36
CA ILE A 55 4.44 3.18 1.39
C ILE A 55 4.95 3.68 0.04
N SER A 56 4.40 4.80 -0.44
CA SER A 56 4.74 5.38 -1.74
C SER A 56 6.20 5.84 -1.78
N PHE A 57 6.66 6.49 -0.72
CA PHE A 57 8.05 6.92 -0.60
C PHE A 57 9.01 5.72 -0.63
N THR A 58 8.79 4.72 0.21
CA THR A 58 9.67 3.55 0.30
C THR A 58 9.62 2.68 -0.96
N GLY A 59 8.44 2.54 -1.59
CA GLY A 59 8.24 1.83 -2.84
C GLY A 59 8.99 2.48 -4.00
N LEU A 60 8.75 3.77 -4.26
CA LEU A 60 9.44 4.52 -5.33
C LEU A 60 10.94 4.65 -5.08
N TRP A 61 11.35 4.86 -3.82
CA TRP A 61 12.77 4.93 -3.45
C TRP A 61 13.49 3.60 -3.69
N SER A 62 12.84 2.48 -3.41
CA SER A 62 13.38 1.15 -3.74
C SER A 62 13.62 0.98 -5.25
N LEU A 63 12.70 1.48 -6.10
CA LEU A 63 12.86 1.41 -7.54
C LEU A 63 14.02 2.29 -8.03
N TYR A 64 14.18 3.47 -7.43
CA TYR A 64 15.31 4.35 -7.70
C TYR A 64 16.65 3.70 -7.33
N LEU A 65 16.77 3.19 -6.10
CA LEU A 65 17.98 2.50 -5.62
C LEU A 65 18.32 1.28 -6.49
N ARG A 66 17.30 0.52 -6.91
CA ARG A 66 17.47 -0.63 -7.79
C ARG A 66 18.05 -0.24 -9.15
N GLN A 67 17.63 0.89 -9.72
CA GLN A 67 18.21 1.42 -10.97
C GLN A 67 19.67 1.85 -10.79
N LYS A 68 20.04 2.32 -9.60
CA LYS A 68 21.42 2.69 -9.23
C LYS A 68 22.28 1.50 -8.80
N GLY A 69 21.76 0.26 -8.83
CA GLY A 69 22.48 -0.95 -8.43
C GLY A 69 22.78 -1.05 -6.93
N LYS A 70 22.09 -0.28 -6.09
CA LYS A 70 22.32 -0.16 -4.64
C LYS A 70 21.61 -1.27 -3.88
N ARG A 71 22.33 -2.14 -3.14
CA ARG A 71 21.79 -3.34 -2.46
C ARG A 71 20.64 -3.05 -1.48
N GLU A 72 20.63 -1.84 -0.91
CA GLU A 72 19.63 -1.31 0.01
C GLU A 72 18.21 -1.28 -0.58
N TRP A 73 18.09 -1.31 -1.92
CA TRP A 73 16.81 -1.34 -2.62
C TRP A 73 15.88 -2.44 -2.08
N ALA A 74 16.43 -3.59 -1.69
CA ALA A 74 15.65 -4.72 -1.19
C ALA A 74 14.99 -4.45 0.16
N ALA A 75 15.68 -3.75 1.06
CA ALA A 75 15.16 -3.40 2.38
C ALA A 75 13.99 -2.41 2.25
N PHE A 76 14.16 -1.37 1.42
CA PHE A 76 13.08 -0.41 1.15
C PHE A 76 11.86 -1.06 0.48
N ALA A 77 12.08 -1.99 -0.45
CA ALA A 77 10.99 -2.75 -1.07
C ALA A 77 10.24 -3.61 -0.04
N LEU A 78 10.96 -4.24 0.89
CA LEU A 78 10.34 -5.04 1.95
C LEU A 78 9.51 -4.19 2.91
N VAL A 79 10.04 -3.04 3.33
CA VAL A 79 9.29 -2.07 4.16
C VAL A 79 8.01 -1.65 3.45
N SER A 80 8.08 -1.23 2.18
CA SER A 80 6.91 -0.87 1.38
C SER A 80 5.88 -2.00 1.34
N LEU A 81 6.28 -3.23 1.02
CA LEU A 81 5.39 -4.38 0.94
C LEU A 81 4.70 -4.69 2.28
N VAL A 82 5.44 -4.70 3.38
CA VAL A 82 4.88 -4.97 4.72
C VAL A 82 3.94 -3.86 5.14
N SER A 83 4.28 -2.59 4.90
CA SER A 83 3.40 -1.46 5.18
C SER A 83 2.12 -1.52 4.34
N THR A 84 2.19 -1.89 3.06
CA THR A 84 1.00 -2.07 2.21
C THR A 84 0.10 -3.20 2.72
N PHE A 85 0.69 -4.33 3.12
CA PHE A 85 -0.05 -5.43 3.73
C PHE A 85 -0.79 -4.97 4.99
N CYS A 86 -0.09 -4.27 5.90
CA CYS A 86 -0.67 -3.77 7.13
C CYS A 86 -1.78 -2.75 6.88
N SER A 87 -1.63 -1.86 5.89
CA SER A 87 -2.67 -0.91 5.47
C SER A 87 -3.95 -1.66 5.06
N GLY A 88 -3.83 -2.61 4.12
CA GLY A 88 -4.97 -3.41 3.68
C GLY A 88 -5.61 -4.23 4.81
N LEU A 89 -4.79 -4.89 5.66
CA LEU A 89 -5.27 -5.68 6.79
C LEU A 89 -6.03 -4.82 7.81
N GLN A 90 -5.52 -3.64 8.16
CA GLN A 90 -6.18 -2.71 9.08
C GLN A 90 -7.57 -2.34 8.56
N ALA A 91 -7.68 -2.03 7.26
CA ALA A 91 -8.95 -1.68 6.63
C ALA A 91 -9.94 -2.85 6.62
N ILE A 92 -9.51 -4.03 6.18
CA ILE A 92 -10.38 -5.22 6.16
C ILE A 92 -10.84 -5.61 7.56
N ALA A 93 -9.95 -5.58 8.55
CA ALA A 93 -10.30 -5.85 9.94
C ALA A 93 -11.35 -4.85 10.45
N PHE A 94 -11.15 -3.55 10.23
CA PHE A 94 -12.10 -2.51 10.62
C PHE A 94 -13.49 -2.72 10.01
N TRP A 95 -13.56 -2.94 8.69
CA TRP A 95 -14.84 -3.16 8.00
C TRP A 95 -15.54 -4.45 8.44
N ALA A 96 -14.78 -5.53 8.63
CA ALA A 96 -15.30 -6.79 9.16
C ALA A 96 -15.90 -6.62 10.58
N PHE A 97 -15.22 -5.91 11.48
CA PHE A 97 -15.76 -5.61 12.82
C PHE A 97 -17.03 -4.75 12.77
N ARG A 98 -17.11 -3.82 11.81
CA ARG A 98 -18.33 -3.02 11.56
C ARG A 98 -19.43 -3.80 10.84
N ARG A 99 -19.18 -5.05 10.43
CA ARG A 99 -20.08 -5.90 9.62
C ARG A 99 -20.50 -5.23 8.31
N ASP A 100 -19.57 -4.53 7.70
CA ASP A 100 -19.80 -3.76 6.49
C ASP A 100 -18.96 -4.32 5.34
N PHE A 101 -19.64 -4.79 4.30
CA PHE A 101 -19.08 -5.61 3.22
C PHE A 101 -19.23 -4.97 1.84
N ASP A 102 -19.15 -3.65 1.77
CA ASP A 102 -19.14 -2.96 0.47
C ASP A 102 -18.07 -3.55 -0.46
N PRO A 103 -18.47 -4.11 -1.63
CA PRO A 103 -17.55 -4.84 -2.49
C PRO A 103 -16.42 -3.98 -3.06
N VAL A 104 -16.66 -2.69 -3.28
CA VAL A 104 -15.67 -1.78 -3.88
C VAL A 104 -14.55 -1.53 -2.88
N TRP A 105 -14.91 -1.14 -1.66
CA TRP A 105 -13.92 -0.88 -0.61
C TRP A 105 -13.20 -2.17 -0.17
N TRP A 106 -13.90 -3.30 -0.13
CA TRP A 106 -13.25 -4.59 0.13
C TRP A 106 -12.27 -4.96 -0.98
N ALA A 107 -12.62 -4.77 -2.26
CA ALA A 107 -11.74 -5.11 -3.37
C ALA A 107 -10.42 -4.33 -3.31
N PHE A 108 -10.46 -3.02 -3.09
CA PHE A 108 -9.25 -2.19 -2.98
C PHE A 108 -8.38 -2.62 -1.78
N ASN A 109 -8.98 -2.81 -0.60
CA ASN A 109 -8.21 -3.15 0.59
C ASN A 109 -7.70 -4.61 0.58
N LEU A 110 -8.44 -5.54 0.00
CA LEU A 110 -7.97 -6.91 -0.24
C LEU A 110 -6.83 -6.93 -1.25
N TYR A 111 -6.88 -6.10 -2.30
CA TYR A 111 -5.75 -5.96 -3.22
C TYR A 111 -4.48 -5.57 -2.45
N LEU A 112 -4.54 -4.50 -1.65
CA LEU A 112 -3.42 -4.02 -0.83
C LEU A 112 -2.92 -5.09 0.17
N MET A 113 -3.83 -5.88 0.73
CA MET A 113 -3.46 -6.95 1.65
C MET A 113 -2.83 -8.15 0.92
N ILE A 114 -3.33 -8.53 -0.25
CA ILE A 114 -2.98 -9.82 -0.87
C ILE A 114 -1.73 -9.73 -1.74
N TYR A 115 -1.61 -8.70 -2.59
CA TYR A 115 -0.49 -8.64 -3.54
C TYR A 115 0.90 -8.66 -2.86
N PRO A 116 1.11 -7.99 -1.70
CA PRO A 116 2.44 -7.95 -1.10
C PRO A 116 2.95 -9.31 -0.66
N LEU A 117 2.05 -10.22 -0.23
CA LEU A 117 2.41 -11.55 0.26
C LEU A 117 3.17 -12.38 -0.78
N PHE A 118 2.79 -12.28 -2.06
CA PHE A 118 3.48 -12.96 -3.15
C PHE A 118 4.92 -12.49 -3.33
N PHE A 119 5.18 -11.21 -3.06
CA PHE A 119 6.52 -10.63 -3.20
C PHE A 119 7.35 -10.80 -1.93
N ILE A 120 6.77 -10.63 -0.73
CA ILE A 120 7.43 -10.85 0.56
C ILE A 120 8.02 -12.26 0.62
N ARG A 121 7.23 -13.28 0.24
CA ARG A 121 7.70 -14.67 0.17
C ARG A 121 9.00 -14.79 -0.64
N ARG A 122 9.08 -14.09 -1.77
CA ARG A 122 10.25 -14.10 -2.65
C ARG A 122 11.47 -13.41 -2.04
N PHE A 123 11.28 -12.35 -1.25
CA PHE A 123 12.38 -11.69 -0.55
C PHE A 123 12.97 -12.57 0.55
N LEU A 124 12.13 -13.36 1.23
CA LEU A 124 12.57 -14.27 2.28
C LEU A 124 13.33 -15.46 1.68
N THR A 125 12.83 -16.07 0.60
CA THR A 125 13.48 -17.24 -0.01
C THR A 125 14.80 -16.90 -0.71
N LEU A 126 14.95 -15.70 -1.28
CA LEU A 126 16.21 -15.29 -1.94
C LEU A 126 17.34 -14.99 -0.95
N ARG A 127 17.04 -14.84 0.35
CA ARG A 127 18.04 -14.59 1.39
C ARG A 127 18.63 -15.89 1.95
N GLU A 128 18.00 -17.03 1.66
CA GLU A 128 18.40 -18.35 2.16
C GLU A 128 19.34 -19.12 1.22
N GLU A 129 19.53 -18.68 -0.03
CA GLU A 129 20.60 -19.24 -0.87
C GLU A 129 21.95 -18.71 -0.34
N PRO A 130 22.84 -19.58 0.19
CA PRO A 130 24.16 -19.15 0.61
C PRO A 130 24.90 -18.62 -0.62
N GLU A 131 25.61 -17.50 -0.47
CA GLU A 131 26.65 -17.11 -1.42
C GLU A 131 27.70 -18.24 -1.40
N THR A 132 27.56 -19.22 -2.28
CA THR A 132 28.60 -20.20 -2.55
C THR A 132 29.76 -19.45 -3.20
N GLY A 133 30.70 -19.03 -2.36
CA GLY A 133 32.07 -18.70 -2.77
C GLY A 133 32.89 -19.95 -3.08
#